data_AF-A0ABD4AB05-F1
#
_entry.id   AF-A0ABD4AB05-F1
#
_cell.length_a   1.000
_cell.length_b   1.000
_cell.length_c   1.000
_cell.angle_alpha   90.00
_cell.angle_beta   90.00
_cell.angle_gamma   90.00
#
_symmetry.space_group_name_H-M   'P 1'
#
loop_
_entity.id
_entity.type
_entity.pdbx_description
1 polymer ?
#
loop_
_entity_poly.entity_id
_entity_poly.type
_entity_poly.pdbx_seq_one_letter_code
_entity_poly.pdbx_strand_id
1 'polypeptide(L)' 'LIDFAGAGATVPITSFGNSLVHGAMQEAEKHGLVGVLTGMFEVTSSGISSSIIFAMIGALLFKPKG' A
#
# COMPACT_ATOMS: atom_id res chain seq x y z
N LEU A 1 -16.53 8.11 -3.66
CA LEU A 1 -15.09 7.87 -3.41
C LEU A 1 -14.23 8.88 -4.17
N ILE A 2 -14.43 9.03 -5.49
CA ILE A 2 -13.74 10.04 -6.29
C ILE A 2 -14.00 11.47 -5.77
N ASP A 3 -15.25 11.83 -5.46
CA ASP A 3 -15.56 13.17 -4.92
C ASP A 3 -14.95 13.48 -3.54
N PHE A 4 -14.54 12.44 -2.80
CA PHE A 4 -13.97 12.57 -1.45
C PHE A 4 -12.44 12.50 -1.44
N ALA A 5 -11.87 11.58 -2.22
CA ALA A 5 -10.43 11.29 -2.25
C ALA A 5 -9.72 11.80 -3.53
N GLY A 6 -10.47 12.39 -4.46
CA GLY A 6 -9.95 13.07 -5.65
C GLY A 6 -9.03 12.19 -6.49
N ALA A 7 -7.90 12.77 -6.91
CA ALA A 7 -6.85 12.08 -7.65
C ALA A 7 -6.38 10.78 -6.95
N GLY A 8 -6.38 10.74 -5.61
CA GLY A 8 -5.98 9.55 -4.85
C GLY A 8 -6.88 8.34 -5.06
N ALA A 9 -8.17 8.55 -5.37
CA ALA A 9 -9.10 7.45 -5.70
C ALA A 9 -8.95 6.94 -7.15
N THR A 10 -8.36 7.74 -8.03
CA THR A 10 -8.26 7.43 -9.47
C THR A 10 -6.88 6.96 -9.89
N VAL A 11 -5.84 7.26 -9.11
CA VAL A 11 -4.46 6.85 -9.43
C VAL A 11 -4.31 5.33 -9.21
N PRO A 12 -3.94 4.55 -10.24
CA PRO A 12 -3.76 3.12 -10.10
C PRO A 12 -2.51 2.81 -9.26
N ILE A 13 -2.66 1.91 -8.27
CA ILE A 13 -1.52 1.36 -7.52
C ILE A 13 -1.01 0.13 -8.26
N THR A 14 -0.01 0.32 -9.11
CA THR A 14 0.56 -0.75 -9.93
C THR A 14 1.33 -1.76 -9.08
N SER A 15 1.31 -3.03 -9.49
CA SER A 15 2.04 -4.12 -8.83
C SER A 15 1.64 -4.44 -7.37
N PHE A 16 0.67 -3.72 -6.78
CA PHE A 16 0.25 -3.93 -5.40
C PHE A 16 -0.19 -5.38 -5.11
N GLY A 17 -1.03 -5.94 -6.00
CA GLY A 17 -1.46 -7.34 -5.90
C GLY A 17 -0.31 -8.34 -5.98
N ASN A 18 0.70 -8.07 -6.82
CA ASN A 18 1.89 -8.92 -6.92
C ASN A 18 2.70 -8.89 -5.61
N SER A 19 2.87 -7.73 -4.98
CA SER A 19 3.52 -7.61 -3.67
C SER A 19 2.75 -8.34 -2.55
N LEU A 20 1.41 -8.26 -2.55
CA LEU A 20 0.57 -8.99 -1.60
C LEU A 20 0.76 -10.50 -1.72
N VAL A 21 0.67 -11.03 -2.94
CA VAL A 21 0.83 -12.48 -3.19
C VAL A 21 2.27 -12.92 -2.89
N HIS A 22 3.26 -12.14 -3.29
CA HIS A 22 4.66 -12.46 -3.03
C HIS A 22 4.97 -12.54 -1.52
N GLY A 23 4.54 -11.55 -0.74
CA GLY A 23 4.71 -11.56 0.72
C GLY A 23 3.92 -12.69 1.39
N ALA A 24 2.69 -12.94 0.93
CA ALA A 24 1.88 -14.05 1.43
C ALA A 24 2.55 -15.41 1.19
N MET A 25 3.07 -15.65 -0.02
CA MET A 25 3.73 -16.91 -0.38
C MET A 25 5.04 -17.10 0.37
N GLN A 26 5.86 -16.04 0.45
CA GLN A 26 7.14 -16.08 1.14
C GLN A 26 7.00 -16.46 2.61
N GLU A 27 5.94 -15.97 3.26
CA GLU A 27 5.72 -16.20 4.68
C GLU A 27 4.87 -17.44 4.95
N ALA A 28 4.07 -17.89 3.97
CA ALA A 28 3.43 -19.20 3.99
C ALA A 28 4.44 -20.35 4.08
N GLU A 29 5.57 -20.23 3.38
CA GLU A 29 6.64 -21.25 3.42
C GLU A 29 7.26 -21.38 4.82
N LYS A 30 7.30 -20.29 5.60
CA LYS A 30 7.92 -20.27 6.93
C LYS A 30 6.93 -20.57 8.07
N HIS A 31 5.72 -20.04 7.96
CA HIS A 31 4.73 -20.00 9.04
C HIS A 31 3.39 -20.64 8.68
N GLY A 32 3.33 -21.34 7.54
CA GLY A 32 2.13 -22.02 7.07
C GLY A 32 0.97 -21.05 6.82
N LEU A 33 -0.26 -21.47 7.13
CA LEU A 33 -1.44 -20.66 6.87
C LEU A 33 -1.45 -19.30 7.60
N VAL A 34 -0.85 -19.24 8.79
CA VAL A 34 -0.73 -17.98 9.56
C VAL A 34 0.21 -17.02 8.84
N GLY A 35 1.26 -17.54 8.22
CA GLY A 35 2.19 -16.78 7.39
C GLY A 35 1.53 -16.06 6.22
N VAL A 36 0.53 -16.66 5.56
CA VAL A 36 -0.22 -16.01 4.48
C VAL A 36 -0.80 -14.67 4.92
N LEU A 37 -1.43 -14.65 6.10
CA LEU A 37 -2.09 -13.47 6.65
C LEU A 37 -1.10 -12.42 7.14
N THR A 38 0.00 -12.83 7.76
CA THR A 38 1.00 -11.87 8.28
C THR A 38 1.88 -11.32 7.15
N GLY A 39 2.36 -12.19 6.26
CA GLY A 39 3.28 -11.85 5.18
C GLY A 39 2.68 -10.94 4.10
N MET A 40 1.38 -11.05 3.83
CA MET A 40 0.74 -10.16 2.84
C MET A 40 0.82 -8.69 3.24
N PHE A 41 0.67 -8.38 4.53
CA PHE A 41 0.73 -7.01 5.05
C PHE A 41 2.16 -6.58 5.36
N GLU A 42 3.03 -7.50 5.74
CA GLU A 42 4.42 -7.17 6.11
C GLU A 42 5.16 -6.45 4.98
N VAL A 43 5.27 -7.09 3.81
CA VAL A 43 5.99 -6.52 2.65
C VAL A 43 5.29 -5.25 2.14
N THR A 44 3.97 -5.27 2.10
CA THR A 44 3.14 -4.21 1.50
C THR A 44 3.00 -2.97 2.40
N SER A 45 3.11 -3.15 3.73
CA SER A 45 2.93 -2.07 4.72
C SER A 45 3.93 -0.93 4.56
N SER A 46 5.18 -1.25 4.19
CA SER A 46 6.25 -0.28 3.99
C SER A 46 5.93 0.68 2.83
N GLY A 47 5.39 0.15 1.73
CA GLY A 47 4.95 0.93 0.56
C GLY A 47 3.76 1.84 0.87
N ILE A 48 2.78 1.35 1.63
CA ILE A 48 1.62 2.15 2.05
C ILE A 48 2.06 3.27 3.00
N SER A 49 2.86 2.93 4.01
CA SER A 49 3.30 3.90 5.03
C SER A 49 4.16 5.01 4.43
N SER A 50 5.11 4.66 3.55
CA SER A 50 5.91 5.63 2.82
C SER A 50 5.05 6.54 1.94
N SER A 51 4.07 5.98 1.22
CA SER A 51 3.13 6.75 0.40
C SER A 51 2.36 7.79 1.21
N ILE A 52 1.88 7.42 2.41
CA ILE A 52 1.16 8.34 3.32
C ILE A 52 2.08 9.48 3.76
N ILE A 53 3.31 9.17 4.19
CA ILE A 53 4.27 10.17 4.66
C ILE A 53 4.62 11.16 3.54
N PHE A 54 4.95 10.65 2.35
CA PHE A 54 5.29 11.52 1.22
C PHE A 54 4.10 12.33 0.71
N ALA A 55 2.89 11.75 0.71
CA ALA A 55 1.67 12.49 0.40
C ALA A 55 1.42 13.63 1.39
N MET A 56 1.63 13.38 2.69
CA MET A 56 1.53 14.42 3.73
C MET A 56 2.56 15.53 3.52
N ILE A 57 3.83 15.18 3.26
CA ILE A 57 4.89 16.16 2.98
C ILE A 57 4.53 16.99 1.73
N GLY A 58 4.07 16.35 0.66
CA GLY A 58 3.61 17.02 -0.55
C GLY A 58 2.44 17.97 -0.27
N ALA A 59 1.48 17.57 0.56
CA ALA A 59 0.35 18.40 0.96
C ALA A 59 0.74 19.59 1.86
N LEU A 60 1.86 19.52 2.56
CA LEU A 60 2.40 20.63 3.36
C LEU A 60 3.15 21.64 2.48
N LEU A 61 3.90 21.17 1.49
CA LEU A 61 4.72 22.02 0.61
C LEU A 61 3.91 22.65 -0.53
N PHE A 62 2.89 21.96 -1.01
CA PHE A 62 2.03 22.39 -2.10
C PHE A 62 0.61 22.58 -1.61
N LYS A 63 -0.23 23.29 -2.38
CA LYS A 63 -1.66 23.44 -2.10
C LYS A 63 -2.42 22.41 -2.94
N PRO A 64 -2.63 21.17 -2.45
CA PRO A 64 -3.24 20.11 -3.23
C PRO A 64 -4.65 20.53 -3.66
N LYS A 65 -4.94 20.39 -4.95
CA LYS A 65 -6.28 20.54 -5.53
C LYS A 65 -6.80 19.13 -5.74
N GLY A 66 -7.38 18.57 -4.67
CA GLY A 66 -8.08 17.29 -4.71
C GLY A 66 -9.27 17.34 -5.65
#